data_AF-A0A943CJC3-F1
#
_entry.id   AF-A0A943CJC3-F1
#
_cell.length_a   1.000
_cell.length_b   1.000
_cell.length_c   1.000
_cell.angle_alpha   90.00
_cell.angle_beta   90.00
_cell.angle_gamma   90.00
#
_symmetry.space_group_name_H-M   'P 1'
#
loop_
_entity.id
_entity.type
_entity.pdbx_description
1 polymer ?
#
loop_
_entity_poly.entity_id
_entity_poly.type
_entity_poly.pdbx_seq_one_letter_code
_entity_poly.pdbx_strand_id
1 'polypeptide(L)'
;MLVLYFNKIYVFRRKSMITKREFDMLVLLTETKEVVSQRDMAERLNISAEAVNKTVKELTEKNYCKNGQITQAGLDALEPYRVKRAIFVAAGFGSRMVPITLNTPKPLVRVNGTRIIDSLLDAVVEAGIPEIVIVRGYLGEQFDQLLYKYPNIRFVENPIYNEANNISSAVCVRYLLQNAYVLEADLLLRNKKLIRKYEYETNFLSIPVESTDDWCFATDHNGVITEEKVGGTDCHQMVGISYWSEADGIKLANDLNEVYLSQGGKERYWEQVPLVYKKENYQVHVRECKAEDITEIDTFNELKAIDNRYVTG
;
A
#
# COMPACT_ATOMS: atom_id res chain seq x y z
N MET A 1 20.31 -41.04 5.20
CA MET A 1 18.87 -41.18 4.90
C MET A 1 18.07 -39.88 5.14
N LEU A 2 18.51 -38.94 5.99
CA LEU A 2 17.86 -37.62 6.16
C LEU A 2 18.16 -36.58 5.05
N VAL A 3 19.31 -36.66 4.37
CA VAL A 3 19.71 -35.67 3.33
C VAL A 3 18.90 -35.80 2.03
N LEU A 4 18.23 -36.94 1.81
CA LEU A 4 17.37 -37.17 0.63
C LEU A 4 15.91 -36.75 0.86
N TYR A 5 15.49 -36.49 2.10
CA TYR A 5 14.13 -36.02 2.39
C TYR A 5 13.97 -34.50 2.24
N PHE A 6 15.04 -33.73 2.45
CA PHE A 6 15.03 -32.28 2.20
C PHE A 6 14.98 -31.91 0.71
N ASN A 7 15.57 -32.74 -0.16
CA ASN A 7 15.60 -32.49 -1.61
C ASN A 7 14.32 -32.88 -2.36
N LYS A 8 13.34 -33.55 -1.71
CA LYS A 8 12.06 -33.91 -2.35
C LYS A 8 10.92 -32.92 -2.09
N ILE A 9 11.05 -32.02 -1.11
CA ILE A 9 10.06 -30.95 -0.85
C ILE A 9 10.44 -29.64 -1.57
N TYR A 10 11.72 -29.46 -1.91
CA TYR A 10 12.23 -28.37 -2.75
C TYR A 10 12.34 -28.74 -4.23
N VAL A 11 11.46 -29.61 -4.74
CA VAL A 11 11.13 -29.55 -6.17
C VAL A 11 10.42 -28.24 -6.36
N PHE A 12 11.20 -27.20 -6.69
CA PHE A 12 10.79 -25.95 -7.26
C PHE A 12 9.67 -26.24 -8.28
N ARG A 13 8.41 -26.16 -7.85
CA ARG A 13 7.38 -25.59 -8.70
C ARG A 13 8.00 -24.25 -9.07
N ARG A 14 8.51 -24.10 -10.29
CA ARG A 14 8.63 -22.78 -10.91
C ARG A 14 7.29 -22.13 -10.57
N LYS A 15 7.26 -21.15 -9.65
CA LYS A 15 6.08 -20.34 -9.41
C LYS A 15 5.74 -19.84 -10.80
N SER A 16 4.73 -20.42 -11.44
CA SER A 16 4.35 -20.03 -12.79
C SER A 16 3.78 -18.64 -12.62
N MET A 17 4.60 -17.63 -12.86
CA MET A 17 4.15 -16.26 -12.84
C MET A 17 3.01 -16.16 -13.85
N ILE A 18 1.84 -15.79 -13.35
CA ILE A 18 0.70 -15.46 -14.18
C ILE A 18 0.96 -14.08 -14.78
N THR A 19 0.45 -13.84 -15.97
CA THR A 19 0.52 -12.51 -16.58
C THR A 19 -0.36 -11.53 -15.81
N LYS A 20 -0.13 -10.22 -15.95
CA LYS A 20 -0.99 -9.18 -15.35
C LYS A 20 -2.47 -9.38 -15.68
N ARG A 21 -2.78 -9.71 -16.94
CA ARG A 21 -4.16 -9.95 -17.39
C ARG A 21 -4.78 -11.19 -16.74
N GLU A 22 -4.01 -12.28 -16.62
CA GLU A 22 -4.45 -13.48 -15.89
C GLU A 22 -4.69 -13.17 -14.41
N PHE A 23 -3.80 -12.39 -13.78
CA PHE A 23 -3.95 -11.91 -12.42
C PHE A 23 -5.24 -11.10 -12.25
N ASP A 24 -5.46 -10.09 -13.08
CA ASP A 24 -6.64 -9.21 -12.95
C ASP A 24 -7.95 -10.00 -13.12
N MET A 25 -7.99 -10.96 -14.04
CA MET A 25 -9.13 -11.87 -14.17
C MET A 25 -9.35 -12.76 -12.96
N LEU A 26 -8.29 -13.37 -12.43
CA LEU A 26 -8.41 -14.23 -11.26
C LEU A 26 -8.85 -13.43 -10.04
N VAL A 27 -8.31 -12.22 -9.83
CA VAL A 27 -8.77 -11.32 -8.76
C VAL A 27 -10.25 -10.99 -8.91
N LEU A 28 -10.70 -10.59 -10.11
CA LEU A 28 -12.13 -10.34 -10.38
C LEU A 28 -13.01 -11.54 -10.00
N LEU A 29 -12.56 -12.75 -10.33
CA LEU A 29 -13.28 -13.98 -9.99
C LEU A 29 -13.29 -14.29 -8.48
N THR A 30 -12.42 -13.66 -7.67
CA THR A 30 -12.47 -13.77 -6.19
C THR A 30 -13.43 -12.79 -5.54
N GLU A 31 -13.81 -11.70 -6.23
CA GLU A 31 -14.64 -10.63 -5.67
C GLU A 31 -16.14 -10.99 -5.62
N THR A 32 -16.54 -12.03 -6.34
CA THR A 32 -17.93 -12.50 -6.36
C THR A 32 -18.02 -14.01 -6.19
N LYS A 33 -19.11 -14.47 -5.56
CA LYS A 33 -19.45 -15.89 -5.46
C LYS A 33 -20.24 -16.38 -6.67
N GLU A 34 -20.71 -15.46 -7.50
CA GLU A 34 -21.53 -15.73 -8.68
C GLU A 34 -20.66 -16.04 -9.90
N VAL A 35 -21.27 -16.68 -10.88
CA VAL A 35 -20.64 -16.92 -12.18
C VAL A 35 -20.47 -15.59 -12.91
N VAL A 36 -19.24 -15.24 -13.27
CA VAL A 36 -18.94 -14.03 -14.05
C VAL A 36 -18.98 -14.37 -15.53
N SER A 37 -19.78 -13.65 -16.30
CA SER A 37 -19.79 -13.81 -17.76
C SER A 37 -18.57 -13.15 -18.39
N GLN A 38 -18.14 -13.62 -19.56
CA GLN A 38 -17.04 -12.99 -20.30
C GLN A 38 -17.36 -11.55 -20.70
N ARG A 39 -18.65 -11.21 -20.89
CA ARG A 39 -19.09 -9.84 -21.12
C ARG A 39 -18.83 -8.97 -19.90
N ASP A 40 -19.19 -9.45 -18.71
CA ASP A 40 -18.96 -8.72 -17.46
C ASP A 40 -17.46 -8.58 -17.18
N MET A 41 -16.66 -9.59 -17.52
CA MET A 41 -15.19 -9.50 -17.44
C MET A 41 -14.65 -8.39 -18.35
N ALA A 42 -15.11 -8.32 -19.60
CA ALA A 42 -14.68 -7.29 -20.56
C ALA A 42 -15.02 -5.89 -20.06
N GLU A 43 -16.23 -5.70 -19.53
CA GLU A 43 -16.70 -4.42 -18.99
C GLU A 43 -15.91 -4.00 -17.75
N ARG A 44 -15.77 -4.90 -16.76
CA ARG A 44 -15.11 -4.57 -15.48
C ARG A 44 -13.61 -4.39 -15.60
N LEU A 45 -12.95 -5.12 -16.50
CA LEU A 45 -11.50 -5.00 -16.74
C LEU A 45 -11.17 -3.99 -17.84
N ASN A 46 -12.17 -3.42 -18.51
CA ASN A 46 -12.02 -2.52 -19.64
C ASN A 46 -11.08 -3.07 -20.74
N ILE A 47 -11.33 -4.32 -21.17
CA ILE A 47 -10.55 -5.01 -22.22
C ILE A 47 -11.46 -5.60 -23.29
N SER A 48 -10.92 -5.88 -24.48
CA SER A 48 -11.69 -6.42 -25.59
C SER A 48 -12.23 -7.83 -25.32
N ALA A 49 -13.37 -8.17 -25.91
CA ALA A 49 -13.94 -9.51 -25.83
C ALA A 49 -12.97 -10.59 -26.34
N GLU A 50 -12.17 -10.27 -27.37
CA GLU A 50 -11.12 -11.17 -27.86
C GLU A 50 -10.04 -11.43 -26.81
N ALA A 51 -9.55 -10.37 -26.14
CA ALA A 51 -8.59 -10.50 -25.05
C ALA A 51 -9.17 -11.32 -23.90
N VAL A 52 -10.47 -11.14 -23.60
CA VAL A 52 -11.15 -11.94 -22.59
C VAL A 52 -11.18 -13.41 -22.98
N ASN A 53 -11.67 -13.73 -24.18
CA ASN A 53 -11.79 -15.10 -24.67
C ASN A 53 -10.46 -15.84 -24.66
N LYS A 54 -9.41 -15.17 -25.13
CA LYS A 54 -8.05 -15.72 -25.11
C LYS A 54 -7.59 -16.04 -23.69
N THR A 55 -7.73 -15.09 -22.77
CA THR A 55 -7.25 -15.26 -21.39
C THR A 55 -8.06 -16.30 -20.63
N VAL A 56 -9.40 -16.33 -20.80
CA VAL A 56 -10.25 -17.35 -20.18
C VAL A 56 -9.89 -18.75 -20.70
N LYS A 57 -9.58 -18.89 -21.99
CA LYS A 57 -9.10 -20.16 -22.54
C LYS A 57 -7.79 -20.59 -21.89
N GLU A 58 -6.80 -19.71 -21.80
CA GLU A 58 -5.50 -19.97 -21.15
C GLU A 58 -5.67 -20.35 -19.66
N LEU A 59 -6.51 -19.61 -18.92
CA LEU A 59 -6.83 -19.90 -17.52
C LEU A 59 -7.56 -21.24 -17.35
N THR A 60 -8.46 -21.59 -18.27
CA THR A 60 -9.18 -22.89 -18.25
C THR A 60 -8.23 -24.05 -18.54
N GLU A 61 -7.30 -23.90 -19.49
CA GLU A 61 -6.26 -24.90 -19.79
C GLU A 61 -5.34 -25.13 -18.59
N LYS A 62 -5.06 -24.09 -17.80
CA LYS A 62 -4.32 -24.17 -16.53
C LYS A 62 -5.16 -24.68 -15.35
N ASN A 63 -6.45 -24.94 -15.56
CA ASN A 63 -7.43 -25.26 -14.52
C ASN A 63 -7.54 -24.16 -13.44
N TYR A 64 -7.27 -22.90 -13.76
CA TYR A 64 -7.37 -21.78 -12.80
C TYR A 64 -8.78 -21.21 -12.70
N CYS A 65 -9.57 -21.31 -13.76
CA CYS A 65 -10.99 -21.00 -13.72
C CYS A 65 -11.80 -22.06 -14.48
N LYS A 66 -13.09 -22.17 -14.16
CA LYS A 66 -14.05 -23.04 -14.84
C LYS A 66 -15.44 -22.43 -14.71
N ASN A 67 -16.19 -22.40 -15.82
CA ASN A 67 -17.58 -21.90 -15.85
C ASN A 67 -17.74 -20.51 -15.19
N GLY A 68 -16.82 -19.58 -15.45
CA GLY A 68 -16.86 -18.23 -14.89
C GLY A 68 -16.63 -18.15 -13.37
N GLN A 69 -16.02 -19.17 -12.77
CA GLN A 69 -15.62 -19.20 -11.36
C GLN A 69 -14.14 -19.57 -11.23
N ILE A 70 -13.48 -19.06 -10.19
CA ILE A 70 -12.11 -19.44 -9.85
C ILE A 70 -12.09 -20.85 -9.23
N THR A 71 -11.06 -21.64 -9.53
CA THR A 71 -10.84 -22.94 -8.91
C THR A 71 -9.87 -22.83 -7.73
N GLN A 72 -9.67 -23.91 -6.98
CA GLN A 72 -8.61 -23.96 -5.96
C GLN A 72 -7.21 -23.74 -6.57
N ALA A 73 -6.94 -24.27 -7.76
CA ALA A 73 -5.65 -24.05 -8.43
C ALA A 73 -5.46 -22.58 -8.85
N GLY A 74 -6.54 -21.88 -9.19
CA GLY A 74 -6.51 -20.44 -9.45
C GLY A 74 -6.25 -19.63 -8.18
N LEU A 75 -6.86 -20.01 -7.05
CA LEU A 75 -6.56 -19.40 -5.75
C LEU A 75 -5.08 -19.63 -5.36
N ASP A 76 -4.57 -20.85 -5.54
CA ASP A 76 -3.17 -21.17 -5.28
C ASP A 76 -2.21 -20.36 -6.17
N ALA A 77 -2.62 -20.05 -7.41
CA ALA A 77 -1.86 -19.22 -8.34
C ALA A 77 -1.82 -17.74 -7.92
N LEU A 78 -2.82 -17.26 -7.19
CA LEU A 78 -2.85 -15.90 -6.63
C LEU A 78 -2.06 -15.75 -5.32
N GLU A 79 -1.81 -16.85 -4.61
CA GLU A 79 -1.16 -16.81 -3.29
C GLU A 79 0.22 -16.09 -3.26
N PRO A 80 1.08 -16.21 -4.29
CA PRO A 80 2.31 -15.42 -4.34
C PRO A 80 2.12 -13.89 -4.37
N TYR A 81 0.92 -13.42 -4.73
CA TYR A 81 0.54 -12.01 -4.86
C TYR A 81 -0.30 -11.52 -3.68
N ARG A 82 -0.54 -12.38 -2.68
CA ARG A 82 -1.35 -12.05 -1.51
C ARG A 82 -0.60 -11.06 -0.64
N VAL A 83 -1.27 -9.96 -0.31
CA VAL A 83 -0.77 -9.00 0.66
C VAL A 83 -0.76 -9.64 2.05
N LYS A 84 0.41 -9.65 2.70
CA LYS A 84 0.60 -10.31 4.00
C LYS A 84 0.46 -9.33 5.17
N ARG A 85 0.68 -8.04 4.93
CA ARG A 85 0.79 -7.06 6.01
C ARG A 85 0.52 -5.64 5.58
N ALA A 86 0.07 -4.83 6.53
CA ALA A 86 -0.05 -3.39 6.42
C ALA A 86 0.82 -2.74 7.51
N ILE A 87 1.73 -1.86 7.09
CA ILE A 87 2.68 -1.15 7.93
C ILE A 87 2.31 0.31 7.93
N PHE A 88 1.99 0.85 9.09
CA PHE A 88 1.62 2.25 9.28
C PHE A 88 2.79 3.06 9.81
N VAL A 89 3.17 4.13 9.11
CA VAL A 89 4.13 5.11 9.58
C VAL A 89 3.36 6.18 10.36
N ALA A 90 3.52 6.17 11.69
CA ALA A 90 2.69 6.96 12.60
C ALA A 90 3.51 7.64 13.72
N ALA A 91 4.83 7.73 13.58
CA ALA A 91 5.72 8.18 14.64
C ALA A 91 5.86 9.71 14.75
N GLY A 92 5.43 10.45 13.72
CA GLY A 92 5.63 11.89 13.61
C GLY A 92 4.77 12.73 14.56
N PHE A 93 5.26 13.95 14.85
CA PHE A 93 4.58 14.90 15.75
C PHE A 93 3.32 15.53 15.15
N GLY A 94 3.33 15.88 13.85
CA GLY A 94 2.21 16.58 13.20
C GLY A 94 2.09 18.05 13.61
N SER A 95 3.18 18.82 13.55
CA SER A 95 3.25 20.23 14.01
C SER A 95 2.25 21.16 13.31
N ARG A 96 1.93 20.89 12.04
CA ARG A 96 0.98 21.68 11.24
C ARG A 96 -0.47 21.61 11.73
N MET A 97 -0.77 20.68 12.65
CA MET A 97 -2.10 20.49 13.24
C MET A 97 -2.21 20.94 14.70
N VAL A 98 -1.22 21.67 15.21
CA VAL A 98 -1.31 22.35 16.52
C VAL A 98 -2.50 23.34 16.49
N PRO A 99 -3.30 23.45 17.57
CA PRO A 99 -3.06 22.89 18.91
C PRO A 99 -3.52 21.45 19.12
N ILE A 100 -4.27 20.86 18.19
CA ILE A 100 -4.88 19.52 18.37
C ILE A 100 -3.81 18.46 18.62
N THR A 101 -2.69 18.54 17.91
CA THR A 101 -1.63 17.54 18.03
C THR A 101 -0.79 17.63 19.29
N LEU A 102 -0.93 18.68 20.12
CA LEU A 102 -0.16 18.80 21.38
C LEU A 102 -0.43 17.66 22.37
N ASN A 103 -1.63 17.08 22.32
CA ASN A 103 -2.07 16.02 23.24
C ASN A 103 -2.68 14.82 22.50
N THR A 104 -2.61 14.76 21.17
CA THR A 104 -3.20 13.67 20.37
C THR A 104 -2.35 13.44 19.11
N PRO A 105 -1.78 12.24 18.89
CA PRO A 105 -1.10 11.94 17.62
C PRO A 105 -2.01 12.24 16.43
N LYS A 106 -1.45 12.82 15.35
CA LYS A 106 -2.20 13.14 14.11
C LYS A 106 -3.12 11.98 13.64
N PRO A 107 -2.65 10.72 13.58
CA PRO A 107 -3.51 9.58 13.18
C PRO A 107 -4.74 9.33 14.07
N LEU A 108 -4.69 9.75 15.34
CA LEU A 108 -5.77 9.59 16.32
C LEU A 108 -6.71 10.80 16.41
N VAL A 109 -6.42 11.88 15.67
CA VAL A 109 -7.33 13.02 15.53
C VAL A 109 -8.62 12.55 14.87
N ARG A 110 -9.75 13.12 15.29
CA ARG A 110 -11.08 12.71 14.82
C ARG A 110 -11.60 13.65 13.75
N VAL A 111 -12.20 13.09 12.71
CA VAL A 111 -12.94 13.82 11.68
C VAL A 111 -14.36 13.27 11.69
N ASN A 112 -15.33 14.14 11.96
CA ASN A 112 -16.74 13.79 12.13
C ASN A 112 -16.99 12.59 13.07
N GLY A 113 -16.18 12.50 14.13
CA GLY A 113 -16.27 11.51 15.20
C GLY A 113 -15.36 10.29 15.02
N THR A 114 -14.79 10.07 13.84
CA THR A 114 -13.96 8.91 13.50
C THR A 114 -12.49 9.27 13.51
N ARG A 115 -11.61 8.46 14.12
CA ARG A 115 -10.15 8.72 14.07
C ARG A 115 -9.67 8.56 12.64
N ILE A 116 -8.75 9.40 12.17
CA ILE A 116 -8.24 9.35 10.79
C ILE A 116 -7.78 7.93 10.42
N ILE A 117 -6.97 7.31 11.27
CA ILE A 117 -6.41 5.97 11.07
C ILE A 117 -7.46 4.85 11.02
N ASP A 118 -8.65 5.04 11.63
CA ASP A 118 -9.70 4.00 11.65
C ASP A 118 -10.16 3.65 10.22
N SER A 119 -10.16 4.62 9.31
CA SER A 119 -10.58 4.42 7.92
C SER A 119 -9.67 3.45 7.17
N LEU A 120 -8.35 3.59 7.37
CA LEU A 120 -7.33 2.71 6.81
C LEU A 120 -7.33 1.34 7.47
N LEU A 121 -7.40 1.29 8.81
CA LEU A 121 -7.45 0.03 9.56
C LEU A 121 -8.68 -0.80 9.19
N ASP A 122 -9.85 -0.16 9.03
CA ASP A 122 -11.05 -0.83 8.57
C ASP A 122 -10.88 -1.39 7.16
N ALA A 123 -10.22 -0.67 6.24
CA ALA A 123 -9.94 -1.16 4.89
C ALA A 123 -8.97 -2.36 4.88
N VAL A 124 -7.94 -2.31 5.72
CA VAL A 124 -6.96 -3.42 5.89
C VAL A 124 -7.64 -4.68 6.42
N VAL A 125 -8.51 -4.54 7.43
CA VAL A 125 -9.30 -5.66 7.99
C VAL A 125 -10.28 -6.21 6.95
N GLU A 126 -10.99 -5.33 6.23
CA GLU A 126 -11.95 -5.72 5.19
C GLU A 126 -11.27 -6.45 4.02
N ALA A 127 -10.06 -6.04 3.64
CA ALA A 127 -9.24 -6.72 2.64
C ALA A 127 -8.70 -8.10 3.11
N GLY A 128 -8.84 -8.43 4.40
CA GLY A 128 -8.37 -9.68 4.97
C GLY A 128 -6.84 -9.79 5.08
N ILE A 129 -6.17 -8.65 5.28
CA ILE A 129 -4.72 -8.58 5.50
C ILE A 129 -4.43 -8.98 6.96
N PRO A 130 -3.62 -10.03 7.20
CA PRO A 130 -3.54 -10.66 8.52
C PRO A 130 -2.68 -9.90 9.54
N GLU A 131 -1.59 -9.27 9.09
CA GLU A 131 -0.65 -8.57 9.97
C GLU A 131 -0.82 -7.06 9.88
N ILE A 132 -1.03 -6.40 11.01
CA ILE A 132 -1.07 -4.95 11.11
C ILE A 132 0.07 -4.49 12.01
N VAL A 133 0.96 -3.66 11.48
CA VAL A 133 2.11 -3.10 12.21
C VAL A 133 1.99 -1.59 12.24
N ILE A 134 2.08 -0.98 13.41
CA ILE A 134 2.09 0.48 13.54
C ILE A 134 3.44 0.90 14.13
N VAL A 135 4.20 1.69 13.35
CA VAL A 135 5.44 2.32 13.81
C VAL A 135 5.08 3.61 14.52
N ARG A 136 5.26 3.64 15.85
CA ARG A 136 4.86 4.76 16.70
C ARG A 136 6.08 5.44 17.34
N GLY A 137 5.87 6.68 17.78
CA GLY A 137 6.90 7.54 18.34
C GLY A 137 6.24 8.58 19.24
N TYR A 138 6.02 9.78 18.73
CA TYR A 138 5.33 10.83 19.47
C TYR A 138 3.99 10.36 20.05
N LEU A 139 3.83 10.47 21.37
CA LEU A 139 2.64 10.03 22.12
C LEU A 139 2.21 8.58 21.79
N GLY A 140 3.17 7.68 21.54
CA GLY A 140 2.94 6.31 21.07
C GLY A 140 1.96 5.48 21.93
N GLU A 141 1.98 5.64 23.25
CA GLU A 141 1.07 4.90 24.15
C GLU A 141 -0.41 5.21 23.90
N GLN A 142 -0.73 6.37 23.31
CA GLN A 142 -2.11 6.68 22.96
C GLN A 142 -2.68 5.74 21.89
N PHE A 143 -1.83 5.08 21.09
CA PHE A 143 -2.27 4.10 20.10
C PHE A 143 -2.82 2.81 20.73
N ASP A 144 -2.55 2.52 22.01
CA ASP A 144 -3.03 1.31 22.69
C ASP A 144 -4.57 1.21 22.65
N GLN A 145 -5.27 2.34 22.62
CA GLN A 145 -6.73 2.38 22.47
C GLN A 145 -7.24 1.73 21.17
N LEU A 146 -6.39 1.57 20.15
CA LEU A 146 -6.73 0.88 18.90
C LEU A 146 -6.94 -0.61 19.13
N LEU A 147 -6.25 -1.21 20.10
CA LEU A 147 -6.32 -2.64 20.41
C LEU A 147 -7.73 -3.11 20.80
N TYR A 148 -8.59 -2.20 21.29
CA TYR A 148 -9.98 -2.52 21.61
C TYR A 148 -10.78 -2.96 20.37
N LYS A 149 -10.51 -2.34 19.21
CA LYS A 149 -11.18 -2.66 17.93
C LYS A 149 -10.31 -3.57 17.06
N TYR A 150 -9.00 -3.45 17.14
CA TYR A 150 -8.02 -4.12 16.28
C TYR A 150 -6.99 -4.88 17.13
N PRO A 151 -7.36 -6.02 17.73
CA PRO A 151 -6.53 -6.71 18.72
C PRO A 151 -5.25 -7.34 18.13
N ASN A 152 -5.14 -7.45 16.81
CA ASN A 152 -3.99 -8.02 16.10
C ASN A 152 -2.93 -6.97 15.70
N ILE A 153 -3.07 -5.71 16.13
CA ILE A 153 -2.04 -4.69 15.90
C ILE A 153 -0.77 -5.05 16.68
N ARG A 154 0.37 -4.99 16.00
CA ARG A 154 1.69 -5.00 16.61
C ARG A 154 2.32 -3.61 16.55
N PHE A 155 2.73 -3.09 17.69
CA PHE A 155 3.46 -1.82 17.76
C PHE A 155 4.97 -2.04 17.56
N VAL A 156 5.61 -1.08 16.89
CA VAL A 156 7.07 -0.96 16.78
C VAL A 156 7.43 0.47 17.17
N GLU A 157 8.33 0.62 18.14
CA GLU A 157 8.79 1.94 18.58
C GLU A 157 9.88 2.48 17.63
N ASN A 158 9.72 3.72 17.19
CA ASN A 158 10.79 4.51 16.60
C ASN A 158 11.33 5.50 17.64
N PRO A 159 12.43 5.18 18.36
CA PRO A 159 12.93 6.02 19.45
C PRO A 159 13.57 7.33 18.96
N ILE A 160 13.85 7.45 17.67
CA ILE A 160 14.54 8.60 17.06
C ILE A 160 13.62 9.42 16.15
N TYR A 161 12.30 9.31 16.34
CA TYR A 161 11.28 9.98 15.53
C TYR A 161 11.43 11.51 15.48
N ASN A 162 12.13 12.10 16.45
CA ASN A 162 12.39 13.53 16.58
C ASN A 162 13.80 13.94 16.13
N GLU A 163 14.66 12.98 15.77
CA GLU A 163 16.05 13.21 15.33
C GLU A 163 16.26 12.90 13.84
N ALA A 164 15.30 12.20 13.22
CA ALA A 164 15.35 11.80 11.82
C ALA A 164 13.96 11.95 11.19
N ASN A 165 13.96 12.11 9.87
CA ASN A 165 12.74 12.11 9.06
C ASN A 165 12.17 10.68 8.97
N ASN A 166 11.08 10.48 8.20
CA ASN A 166 10.28 9.26 8.21
C ASN A 166 11.06 7.98 7.78
N ILE A 167 12.24 8.11 7.14
CA ILE A 167 13.16 6.99 6.88
C ILE A 167 13.51 6.19 8.13
N SER A 168 13.62 6.84 9.30
CA SER A 168 13.86 6.15 10.57
C SER A 168 12.74 5.16 10.92
N SER A 169 11.48 5.52 10.61
CA SER A 169 10.33 4.64 10.82
C SER A 169 10.41 3.42 9.90
N ALA A 170 10.75 3.61 8.62
CA ALA A 170 10.91 2.51 7.67
C ALA A 170 12.08 1.59 8.06
N VAL A 171 13.20 2.13 8.55
CA VAL A 171 14.35 1.35 9.03
C VAL A 171 13.99 0.43 10.20
N CYS A 172 13.08 0.86 11.10
CA CYS A 172 12.61 0.04 12.23
C CYS A 172 11.86 -1.22 11.78
N VAL A 173 11.25 -1.19 10.60
CA VAL A 173 10.42 -2.27 10.03
C VAL A 173 10.96 -2.83 8.73
N ARG A 174 12.21 -2.50 8.37
CA ARG A 174 12.81 -2.80 7.05
C ARG A 174 12.74 -4.27 6.63
N TYR A 175 12.80 -5.19 7.60
CA TYR A 175 12.71 -6.64 7.35
C TYR A 175 11.27 -7.15 7.15
N LEU A 176 10.28 -6.27 7.22
CA LEU A 176 8.87 -6.59 7.10
C LEU A 176 8.26 -6.05 5.79
N LEU A 177 9.05 -5.53 4.86
CA LEU A 177 8.50 -4.86 3.68
C LEU A 177 8.09 -5.81 2.54
N GLN A 178 8.21 -7.13 2.70
CA GLN A 178 7.81 -8.11 1.67
C GLN A 178 6.30 -8.34 1.66
N ASN A 179 5.67 -8.24 0.48
CA ASN A 179 4.22 -8.36 0.28
C ASN A 179 3.43 -7.47 1.26
N ALA A 180 3.86 -6.21 1.36
CA ALA A 180 3.44 -5.29 2.40
C ALA A 180 2.88 -4.01 1.79
N TYR A 181 1.76 -3.51 2.34
CA TYR A 181 1.47 -2.09 2.23
C TYR A 181 2.32 -1.30 3.22
N VAL A 182 2.81 -0.14 2.80
CA VAL A 182 3.29 0.94 3.68
C VAL A 182 2.33 2.11 3.52
N LEU A 183 1.75 2.55 4.64
CA LEU A 183 0.72 3.58 4.69
C LEU A 183 1.14 4.69 5.65
N GLU A 184 1.00 5.94 5.20
CA GLU A 184 0.96 7.09 6.09
C GLU A 184 -0.36 7.07 6.87
N ALA A 185 -0.26 7.23 8.19
CA ALA A 185 -1.37 6.95 9.10
C ALA A 185 -2.37 8.11 9.25
N ASP A 186 -2.13 9.21 8.55
CA ASP A 186 -2.86 10.47 8.57
C ASP A 186 -3.72 10.72 7.31
N LEU A 187 -3.98 9.65 6.56
CA LEU A 187 -4.87 9.67 5.40
C LEU A 187 -6.30 9.23 5.79
N LEU A 188 -7.29 10.06 5.46
CA LEU A 188 -8.70 9.72 5.58
C LEU A 188 -9.17 9.00 4.31
N LEU A 189 -9.25 7.67 4.37
CA LEU A 189 -9.66 6.81 3.25
C LEU A 189 -11.19 6.70 3.17
N ARG A 190 -11.78 7.17 2.06
CA ARG A 190 -13.22 7.02 1.78
C ARG A 190 -13.51 5.77 0.96
N ASN A 191 -12.63 5.43 0.02
CA ASN A 191 -12.77 4.23 -0.80
C ASN A 191 -11.88 3.10 -0.29
N LYS A 192 -12.46 2.24 0.55
CA LYS A 192 -11.76 1.09 1.15
C LYS A 192 -11.22 0.09 0.10
N LYS A 193 -11.79 0.05 -1.11
CA LYS A 193 -11.35 -0.86 -2.19
C LYS A 193 -9.96 -0.53 -2.74
N LEU A 194 -9.39 0.61 -2.36
CA LEU A 194 -7.99 0.93 -2.66
C LEU A 194 -7.02 0.02 -1.90
N ILE A 195 -7.40 -0.52 -0.74
CA ILE A 195 -6.62 -1.56 -0.06
C ILE A 195 -7.08 -2.92 -0.57
N ARG A 196 -6.21 -3.62 -1.29
CA ARG A 196 -6.54 -4.88 -1.98
C ARG A 196 -5.92 -6.07 -1.27
N LYS A 197 -6.59 -7.21 -1.39
CA LYS A 197 -6.09 -8.50 -0.88
C LYS A 197 -4.91 -9.05 -1.69
N TYR A 198 -4.87 -8.72 -2.97
CA TYR A 198 -3.84 -9.17 -3.91
C TYR A 198 -3.30 -7.98 -4.69
N GLU A 199 -1.99 -7.94 -4.89
CA GLU A 199 -1.29 -6.92 -5.68
C GLU A 199 -0.26 -7.57 -6.60
N TYR A 200 -0.25 -7.16 -7.87
CA TYR A 200 0.56 -7.80 -8.90
C TYR A 200 2.04 -7.39 -8.81
N GLU A 201 2.27 -6.09 -8.64
CA GLU A 201 3.59 -5.47 -8.70
C GLU A 201 3.69 -4.31 -7.71
N THR A 202 4.92 -3.90 -7.41
CA THR A 202 5.21 -2.77 -6.52
C THR A 202 4.64 -1.49 -7.10
N ASN A 203 3.83 -0.78 -6.31
CA ASN A 203 3.14 0.40 -6.76
C ASN A 203 2.96 1.46 -5.67
N PHE A 204 2.73 2.69 -6.11
CA PHE A 204 2.36 3.83 -5.28
C PHE A 204 0.98 4.35 -5.71
N LEU A 205 0.10 4.62 -4.75
CA LEU A 205 -1.13 5.32 -5.06
C LEU A 205 -0.83 6.75 -5.49
N SER A 206 -1.58 7.23 -6.47
CA SER A 206 -1.48 8.62 -6.92
C SER A 206 -2.77 9.09 -7.57
N ILE A 207 -2.93 10.41 -7.66
CA ILE A 207 -4.07 11.04 -8.32
C ILE A 207 -3.54 11.73 -9.59
N PRO A 208 -4.00 11.35 -10.80
CA PRO A 208 -3.65 12.09 -12.01
C PRO A 208 -4.27 13.50 -11.93
N VAL A 209 -3.44 14.52 -12.12
CA VAL A 209 -3.83 15.94 -12.00
C VAL A 209 -3.25 16.77 -13.13
N GLU A 210 -4.02 17.78 -13.58
CA GLU A 210 -3.53 18.76 -14.55
C GLU A 210 -2.39 19.60 -13.97
N SER A 211 -2.45 19.93 -12.67
CA SER A 211 -1.36 20.58 -11.95
C SER A 211 -1.48 20.37 -10.44
N THR A 212 -0.34 20.41 -9.75
CA THR A 212 -0.25 20.43 -8.28
C THR A 212 1.00 21.22 -7.87
N ASP A 213 1.02 21.77 -6.67
CA ASP A 213 2.20 22.33 -5.99
C ASP A 213 2.79 21.37 -4.95
N ASP A 214 2.19 20.18 -4.79
CA ASP A 214 2.60 19.14 -3.84
C ASP A 214 3.55 18.11 -4.48
N TRP A 215 3.99 17.12 -3.69
CA TRP A 215 4.75 15.98 -4.15
C TRP A 215 3.99 15.22 -5.23
N CYS A 216 4.67 14.99 -6.35
CA CYS A 216 4.11 14.31 -7.51
C CYS A 216 5.15 13.45 -8.23
N PHE A 217 4.63 12.53 -9.04
CA PHE A 217 5.41 11.65 -9.87
C PHE A 217 5.31 12.05 -11.34
N ALA A 218 6.45 12.01 -12.03
CA ALA A 218 6.48 11.84 -13.48
C ALA A 218 6.54 10.35 -13.81
N THR A 219 5.86 9.92 -14.87
CA THR A 219 5.80 8.51 -15.28
C THR A 219 6.19 8.33 -16.74
N ASP A 220 6.62 7.12 -17.08
CA ASP A 220 6.69 6.71 -18.48
C ASP A 220 5.30 6.25 -19.00
N HIS A 221 5.24 5.85 -20.27
CA HIS A 221 4.01 5.39 -20.93
C HIS A 221 3.43 4.09 -20.35
N ASN A 222 4.18 3.36 -19.51
CA ASN A 222 3.73 2.14 -18.81
C ASN A 222 3.37 2.43 -17.35
N GLY A 223 3.35 3.70 -16.94
CA GLY A 223 3.06 4.10 -15.57
C GLY A 223 4.21 3.83 -14.59
N VAL A 224 5.43 3.56 -15.06
CA VAL A 224 6.59 3.45 -14.17
C VAL A 224 7.00 4.84 -13.71
N ILE A 225 7.17 5.03 -12.41
CA ILE A 225 7.64 6.29 -11.82
C ILE A 225 9.07 6.56 -12.29
N THR A 226 9.26 7.67 -12.97
CA THR A 226 10.56 8.12 -13.49
C THR A 226 11.14 9.28 -12.69
N GLU A 227 10.34 10.01 -11.93
CA GLU A 227 10.82 11.10 -11.09
C GLU A 227 9.82 11.35 -9.96
N GLU A 228 10.33 11.69 -8.78
CA GLU A 228 9.60 12.28 -7.68
C GLU A 228 10.03 13.75 -7.56
N LYS A 229 9.07 14.67 -7.52
CA LYS A 229 9.34 16.11 -7.46
C LYS A 229 8.23 16.85 -6.72
N VAL A 230 8.51 18.10 -6.34
CA VAL A 230 7.51 19.01 -5.78
C VAL A 230 7.01 19.91 -6.88
N GLY A 231 5.69 19.90 -7.09
CA GLY A 231 5.00 20.68 -8.09
C GLY A 231 5.17 20.13 -9.52
N GLY A 232 4.11 20.24 -10.31
CA GLY A 232 4.13 19.77 -11.68
C GLY A 232 2.83 20.03 -12.41
N THR A 233 2.86 19.79 -13.72
CA THR A 233 1.70 19.77 -14.61
C THR A 233 1.63 18.43 -15.31
N ASP A 234 0.42 17.95 -15.63
CA ASP A 234 0.17 16.66 -16.26
C ASP A 234 0.96 15.53 -15.58
N CYS A 235 0.68 15.37 -14.28
CA CYS A 235 1.47 14.53 -13.39
C CYS A 235 0.59 13.77 -12.39
N HIS A 236 1.20 12.93 -11.59
CA HIS A 236 0.54 12.09 -10.61
C HIS A 236 0.81 12.61 -9.20
N GLN A 237 -0.13 13.32 -8.56
CA GLN A 237 0.02 13.73 -7.17
C GLN A 237 0.17 12.49 -6.28
N MET A 238 1.22 12.47 -5.46
CA MET A 238 1.54 11.35 -4.58
C MET A 238 0.46 11.19 -3.51
N VAL A 239 0.13 9.93 -3.21
CA VAL A 239 -0.70 9.56 -2.06
C VAL A 239 0.13 8.60 -1.21
N GLY A 240 0.24 8.84 0.09
CA GLY A 240 1.06 8.09 1.06
C GLY A 240 0.67 6.62 1.29
N ILE A 241 0.31 5.86 0.26
CA ILE A 241 0.00 4.43 0.31
C ILE A 241 0.75 3.74 -0.83
N SER A 242 1.64 2.80 -0.48
CA SER A 242 2.39 2.00 -1.45
C SER A 242 2.35 0.52 -1.12
N TYR A 243 2.46 -0.33 -2.13
CA TYR A 243 2.62 -1.77 -1.98
C TYR A 243 4.00 -2.21 -2.46
N TRP A 244 4.61 -3.13 -1.72
CA TRP A 244 5.92 -3.69 -2.02
C TRP A 244 5.83 -5.20 -2.21
N SER A 245 6.26 -5.66 -3.39
CA SER A 245 6.34 -7.07 -3.74
C SER A 245 7.29 -7.84 -2.82
N GLU A 246 7.23 -9.17 -2.83
CA GLU A 246 8.19 -10.01 -2.11
C GLU A 246 9.65 -9.65 -2.47
N ALA A 247 9.95 -9.51 -3.76
CA ALA A 247 11.29 -9.25 -4.24
C ALA A 247 11.77 -7.83 -3.89
N ASP A 248 10.92 -6.82 -4.09
CA ASP A 248 11.31 -5.43 -3.81
C ASP A 248 11.39 -5.15 -2.32
N GLY A 249 10.49 -5.72 -1.50
CA GLY A 249 10.58 -5.61 -0.05
C GLY A 249 11.86 -6.22 0.54
N ILE A 250 12.40 -7.28 -0.07
CA ILE A 250 13.69 -7.87 0.34
C ILE A 250 14.85 -6.92 0.01
N LYS A 251 14.87 -6.34 -1.21
CA LYS A 251 15.90 -5.37 -1.62
C LYS A 251 15.85 -4.12 -0.74
N LEU A 252 14.63 -3.60 -0.53
CA LEU A 252 14.39 -2.36 0.19
C LEU A 252 14.88 -2.43 1.65
N ALA A 253 14.87 -3.62 2.26
CA ALA A 253 15.43 -3.83 3.59
C ALA A 253 16.92 -3.41 3.68
N ASN A 254 17.71 -3.73 2.66
CA ASN A 254 19.14 -3.40 2.61
C ASN A 254 19.34 -1.96 2.16
N ASP A 255 18.63 -1.54 1.12
CA ASP A 255 18.75 -0.20 0.54
C ASP A 255 18.37 0.89 1.54
N LEU A 256 17.32 0.68 2.36
CA LEU A 256 16.95 1.58 3.46
C LEU A 256 18.09 1.75 4.45
N ASN A 257 18.73 0.66 4.84
CA ASN A 257 19.82 0.70 5.81
C ASN A 257 21.06 1.41 5.25
N GLU A 258 21.41 1.15 3.99
CA GLU A 258 22.53 1.81 3.32
C GLU A 258 22.30 3.32 3.20
N VAL A 259 21.12 3.73 2.69
CA VAL A 259 20.78 5.15 2.53
C VAL A 259 20.68 5.85 3.88
N TYR A 260 20.08 5.22 4.89
CA TYR A 260 19.97 5.79 6.23
C TYR A 260 21.34 6.07 6.86
N LEU A 261 22.32 5.19 6.67
CA LEU A 261 23.69 5.34 7.19
C LEU A 261 24.56 6.28 6.35
N SER A 262 24.10 6.69 5.17
CA SER A 262 24.83 7.62 4.31
C SER A 262 24.80 9.05 4.84
N GLN A 263 25.67 9.91 4.31
CA GLN A 263 25.68 11.33 4.66
C GLN A 263 24.34 11.98 4.28
N GLY A 264 23.73 12.69 5.24
CA GLY A 264 22.40 13.27 5.06
C GLY A 264 21.28 12.22 4.95
N GLY A 265 21.54 10.98 5.38
CA GLY A 265 20.60 9.87 5.28
C GLY A 265 19.39 10.01 6.20
N LYS A 266 19.58 10.62 7.38
CA LYS A 266 18.55 10.77 8.41
C LYS A 266 17.47 11.79 8.05
N GLU A 267 17.79 12.72 7.16
CA GLU A 267 16.92 13.83 6.76
C GLU A 267 15.99 13.46 5.61
N ARG A 268 16.18 12.29 5.00
CA ARG A 268 15.47 11.82 3.80
C ARG A 268 14.11 11.23 4.12
N TYR A 269 13.21 11.31 3.16
CA TYR A 269 11.99 10.51 3.20
C TYR A 269 12.28 9.06 2.77
N TRP A 270 11.55 8.09 3.31
CA TRP A 270 11.84 6.67 3.09
C TRP A 270 11.56 6.24 1.65
N GLU A 271 10.53 6.80 1.03
CA GLU A 271 10.10 6.58 -0.35
C GLU A 271 11.15 7.06 -1.36
N GLN A 272 11.95 8.05 -0.99
CA GLN A 272 13.07 8.52 -1.82
C GLN A 272 14.16 7.45 -1.97
N VAL A 273 14.25 6.47 -1.06
CA VAL A 273 15.22 5.38 -1.20
C VAL A 273 15.01 4.63 -2.52
N PRO A 274 13.84 4.02 -2.78
CA PRO A 274 13.57 3.33 -4.04
C PRO A 274 13.23 4.27 -5.20
N LEU A 275 12.78 5.50 -4.97
CA LEU A 275 12.37 6.41 -6.05
C LEU A 275 13.49 7.34 -6.56
N VAL A 276 14.49 7.64 -5.73
CA VAL A 276 15.54 8.61 -6.03
C VAL A 276 16.94 8.00 -5.88
N TYR A 277 17.26 7.45 -4.72
CA TYR A 277 18.65 7.11 -4.36
C TYR A 277 19.12 5.73 -4.82
N LYS A 278 18.18 4.80 -5.01
CA LYS A 278 18.39 3.43 -5.48
C LYS A 278 17.46 3.08 -6.62
N LYS A 279 17.02 4.09 -7.38
CA LYS A 279 15.98 3.98 -8.40
C LYS A 279 16.26 2.89 -9.44
N GLU A 280 17.52 2.70 -9.80
CA GLU A 280 17.99 1.65 -10.70
C GLU A 280 17.67 0.22 -10.24
N ASN A 281 17.41 0.02 -8.94
CA ASN A 281 17.04 -1.27 -8.37
C ASN A 281 15.54 -1.57 -8.49
N TYR A 282 14.69 -0.61 -8.86
CA TYR A 282 13.23 -0.73 -8.76
C TYR A 282 12.50 -0.35 -10.05
N GLN A 283 11.34 -0.98 -10.24
CA GLN A 283 10.30 -0.52 -11.15
C GLN A 283 9.04 -0.34 -10.31
N VAL A 284 8.79 0.89 -9.89
CA VAL A 284 7.62 1.24 -9.09
C VAL A 284 6.58 1.84 -10.02
N HIS A 285 5.38 1.25 -10.06
CA HIS A 285 4.30 1.76 -10.90
C HIS A 285 3.39 2.72 -10.13
N VAL A 286 2.77 3.66 -10.83
CA VAL A 286 1.61 4.35 -10.28
C VAL A 286 0.39 3.43 -10.31
N ARG A 287 -0.43 3.51 -9.26
CA ARG A 287 -1.78 2.96 -9.23
C ARG A 287 -2.74 4.10 -8.96
N GLU A 288 -3.50 4.47 -9.97
CA GLU A 288 -4.34 5.67 -9.89
C GLU A 288 -5.54 5.49 -8.94
N CYS A 289 -5.85 6.57 -8.23
CA CYS A 289 -7.09 6.79 -7.51
C CYS A 289 -7.62 8.20 -7.78
N LYS A 290 -8.81 8.50 -7.29
CA LYS A 290 -9.45 9.82 -7.44
C LYS A 290 -9.27 10.65 -6.18
N ALA A 291 -9.30 11.98 -6.33
CA ALA A 291 -9.25 12.92 -5.20
C ALA A 291 -10.38 12.71 -4.16
N GLU A 292 -11.53 12.18 -4.57
CA GLU A 292 -12.63 11.86 -3.66
C GLU A 292 -12.40 10.58 -2.82
N ASP A 293 -11.53 9.69 -3.29
CA ASP A 293 -11.28 8.39 -2.65
C ASP A 293 -10.52 8.53 -1.33
N ILE A 294 -9.66 9.55 -1.22
CA ILE A 294 -8.75 9.73 -0.09
C ILE A 294 -8.43 11.21 0.10
N THR A 295 -8.30 11.64 1.36
CA THR A 295 -7.87 12.99 1.69
C THR A 295 -6.80 12.94 2.76
N GLU A 296 -5.67 13.56 2.48
CA GLU A 296 -4.69 13.92 3.50
C GLU A 296 -5.18 15.15 4.25
N ILE A 297 -5.04 15.15 5.57
CA ILE A 297 -5.39 16.30 6.41
C ILE A 297 -4.10 16.80 7.03
N ASP A 298 -3.56 17.87 6.49
CA ASP A 298 -2.21 18.31 6.75
C ASP A 298 -2.12 19.46 7.72
N THR A 299 -3.12 20.33 7.69
CA THR A 299 -3.17 21.52 8.54
C THR A 299 -4.40 21.53 9.43
N PHE A 300 -4.30 22.27 10.54
CA PHE A 300 -5.47 22.53 11.38
C PHE A 300 -6.58 23.29 10.62
N ASN A 301 -6.22 24.08 9.60
CA ASN A 301 -7.20 24.78 8.77
C ASN A 301 -7.99 23.83 7.86
N GLU A 302 -7.34 22.83 7.26
CA GLU A 302 -8.04 21.78 6.50
C GLU A 302 -8.96 20.96 7.40
N LEU A 303 -8.52 20.61 8.61
CA LEU A 303 -9.37 19.92 9.58
C LEU A 303 -10.64 20.73 9.89
N LYS A 304 -10.51 22.05 10.13
CA LYS A 304 -11.66 22.94 10.35
C LYS A 304 -12.59 23.03 9.14
N ALA A 305 -12.04 22.99 7.93
CA ALA A 305 -12.83 23.03 6.70
C ALA A 305 -13.67 21.75 6.51
N ILE A 306 -13.21 20.62 7.03
CA ILE A 306 -13.87 19.32 6.91
C ILE A 306 -14.80 19.02 8.10
N ASP A 307 -14.55 19.61 9.27
CA ASP A 307 -15.30 19.35 10.49
C ASP A 307 -15.49 20.61 11.35
N ASN A 308 -16.73 21.11 11.33
CA ASN A 308 -17.14 22.34 12.01
C ASN A 308 -16.97 22.31 13.55
N ARG A 309 -16.79 21.14 14.16
CA ARG A 309 -16.53 21.04 15.60
C ARG A 309 -15.20 21.69 16.00
N TYR A 310 -14.29 21.89 15.05
CA TYR A 310 -13.02 22.58 15.26
C TYR A 310 -13.08 24.09 14.96
N VAL A 311 -14.20 24.60 14.42
CA VAL A 311 -14.40 26.02 14.09
C VAL A 311 -14.81 26.83 15.31
N THR A 312 -15.36 26.18 16.34
CA THR A 312 -15.80 26.81 17.58
C THR A 312 -14.90 26.42 18.74
N GLY A 313 -13.90 27.27 18.98
CA GLY A 313 -12.95 27.21 20.09
C GLY A 313 -12.26 28.55 20.26
#